data_AF-A0A7U8EZ50-F1
#
_entry.id   AF-A0A7U8EZ50-F1
#
_cell.length_a   1.000
_cell.length_b   1.000
_cell.length_c   1.000
_cell.angle_alpha   90.00
_cell.angle_beta   90.00
_cell.angle_gamma   90.00
#
_symmetry.space_group_name_H-M   'P 1'
#
loop_
_entity.id
_entity.type
_entity.pdbx_description
1 polymer ?
#
loop_
_entity_poly.entity_id
_entity_poly.type
_entity_poly.pdbx_seq_one_letter_code
_entity_poly.pdbx_strand_id
1 'polypeptide(L)'
;MNKLLIFVLVTFCVFSSFAQANDSKNGAFGMSAGEKLLVYETSKQDPIVPFLLNLFLGFGIGSFAQGDILGGSLILGFDAVGIGLILTGAYLDIKALDGITKKAAFQWTWGKGVMLAGVVTMAVTRLTEIILPFTFANSYNRKLKNSLNVALGGFEPSFDVAMGQSSALGFELSFKKSY
;
A
#
# COMPACT_ATOMS: atom_id res chain seq x y z
N MET A 1 16.39 27.01 0.26
CA MET A 1 15.76 25.67 0.18
C MET A 1 14.38 25.75 0.83
N ASN A 2 13.30 25.42 0.12
CA ASN A 2 11.94 25.55 0.68
C ASN A 2 11.78 24.64 1.90
N LYS A 3 11.26 25.18 3.00
CA LYS A 3 11.00 24.41 4.24
C LYS A 3 10.11 23.19 4.01
N LEU A 4 9.18 23.30 3.06
CA LEU A 4 8.36 22.18 2.56
C LEU A 4 9.18 21.06 1.92
N LEU A 5 10.20 21.41 1.15
CA LEU A 5 11.06 20.44 0.47
C LEU A 5 11.93 19.69 1.47
N ILE A 6 12.44 20.39 2.50
CA ILE A 6 13.13 19.76 3.63
C ILE A 6 12.20 18.81 4.38
N PHE A 7 10.97 19.23 4.68
CA PHE A 7 10.00 18.37 5.37
C PHE A 7 9.68 17.12 4.56
N VAL A 8 9.35 17.26 3.26
CA VAL A 8 9.11 16.12 2.35
C VAL A 8 10.33 15.20 2.27
N LEU A 9 11.54 15.75 2.18
CA LEU A 9 12.78 14.96 2.12
C LEU A 9 13.04 14.20 3.42
N VAL A 10 12.87 14.86 4.58
CA VAL A 10 13.03 14.24 5.90
C VAL A 10 12.00 13.14 6.11
N THR A 11 10.74 13.42 5.77
CA THR A 11 9.66 12.44 5.82
C THR A 11 9.97 11.23 4.91
N PHE A 12 10.41 11.47 3.67
CA PHE A 12 10.79 10.40 2.73
C PHE A 12 12.02 9.59 3.19
N CYS A 13 13.01 10.25 3.79
CA CYS A 13 14.20 9.61 4.35
C CYS A 13 13.88 8.71 5.55
N VAL A 14 13.05 9.19 6.49
CA VAL A 14 12.61 8.38 7.64
C VAL A 14 11.84 7.14 7.17
N PHE A 15 10.97 7.27 6.16
CA PHE A 15 10.25 6.13 5.58
C PHE A 15 11.16 5.15 4.84
N SER A 16 12.22 5.64 4.18
CA SER A 16 13.19 4.79 3.49
C SER A 16 14.03 3.94 4.45
N SER A 17 14.27 4.42 5.68
CA SER A 17 15.01 3.67 6.71
C SER A 17 14.23 2.47 7.28
N PHE A 18 12.90 2.50 7.28
CA PHE A 18 12.09 1.34 7.69
C PHE A 18 11.96 0.27 6.59
N ALA A 19 12.38 0.58 5.34
CA ALA A 19 12.23 -0.31 4.19
C ALA A 19 13.32 -1.38 4.04
N GLN A 20 14.26 -1.45 4.99
CA GLN A 20 15.36 -2.38 4.95
C GLN A 20 14.90 -3.77 5.41
N ALA A 21 14.24 -4.49 4.51
CA ALA A 21 14.01 -5.92 4.67
C ALA A 21 15.38 -6.63 4.57
N ASN A 22 15.81 -7.22 5.68
CA ASN A 22 16.97 -8.11 5.71
C ASN A 22 16.63 -9.36 4.88
N ASP A 23 17.04 -9.36 3.61
CA ASP A 23 17.02 -10.54 2.75
C ASP A 23 18.04 -11.54 3.30
N SER A 24 17.60 -12.41 4.21
CA SER A 24 18.36 -13.59 4.63
C SER A 24 18.32 -14.64 3.51
N LYS A 25 19.03 -14.34 2.42
CA LYS A 25 19.46 -15.33 1.43
C LYS A 25 20.34 -16.33 2.17
N ASN A 26 19.83 -17.49 2.55
CA ASN A 26 20.63 -18.70 2.86
C ASN A 26 19.83 -19.98 3.18
N GLY A 27 18.49 -19.98 3.21
CA GLY A 27 17.73 -21.14 3.71
C GLY A 27 17.50 -22.33 2.75
N ALA A 28 17.65 -22.16 1.42
CA ALA A 28 17.14 -23.15 0.45
C ALA A 28 18.21 -24.06 -0.20
N PHE A 29 19.48 -23.92 0.18
CA PHE A 29 20.58 -24.72 -0.39
C PHE A 29 20.59 -26.11 0.26
N GLY A 30 19.99 -27.10 -0.38
CA GLY A 30 19.98 -28.51 0.07
C GLY A 30 18.61 -29.15 0.28
N MET A 31 17.51 -28.39 0.20
CA MET A 31 16.15 -28.94 0.37
C MET A 31 15.67 -29.67 -0.90
N SER A 32 14.99 -30.80 -0.73
CA SER A 32 14.27 -31.51 -1.78
C SER A 32 13.09 -30.69 -2.32
N ALA A 33 12.60 -31.04 -3.52
CA ALA A 33 11.47 -30.35 -4.13
C ALA A 33 10.20 -30.38 -3.25
N GLY A 34 9.95 -31.49 -2.55
CA GLY A 34 8.80 -31.63 -1.64
C GLY A 34 8.91 -30.73 -0.41
N GLU A 35 10.10 -30.61 0.18
CA GLU A 35 10.34 -29.73 1.32
C GLU A 35 10.18 -28.25 0.94
N LYS A 36 10.67 -27.87 -0.24
CA LYS A 36 10.51 -26.51 -0.78
C LYS A 36 9.04 -26.16 -1.00
N LEU A 37 8.24 -27.09 -1.53
CA LEU A 37 6.80 -26.90 -1.73
C LEU A 37 6.07 -26.77 -0.39
N LEU A 38 6.41 -27.60 0.60
CA LEU A 38 5.79 -27.55 1.93
C LEU A 38 6.10 -26.23 2.64
N VAL A 39 7.32 -25.73 2.55
CA VAL A 39 7.70 -24.39 3.07
C VAL A 39 6.93 -23.30 2.36
N TYR A 40 6.77 -23.38 1.04
CA TYR A 40 5.98 -22.41 0.28
C TYR A 40 4.52 -22.39 0.75
N GLU A 41 3.86 -23.54 0.80
CA GLU A 41 2.44 -23.65 1.18
C GLU A 41 2.19 -23.21 2.63
N THR A 42 3.12 -23.49 3.53
CA THR A 42 3.03 -23.10 4.94
C THR A 42 3.32 -21.62 5.17
N SER A 43 4.19 -21.01 4.35
CA SER A 43 4.69 -19.65 4.57
C SER A 43 4.04 -18.60 3.66
N LYS A 44 3.27 -19.01 2.65
CA LYS A 44 2.58 -18.07 1.75
C LYS A 44 1.63 -17.18 2.56
N GLN A 45 1.55 -15.93 2.15
CA GLN A 45 0.63 -14.95 2.72
C GLN A 45 -0.72 -15.04 2.03
N ASP A 46 -1.80 -15.05 2.83
CA ASP A 46 -3.17 -14.90 2.37
C ASP A 46 -3.63 -13.45 2.62
N PRO A 47 -3.95 -12.67 1.56
CA PRO A 47 -4.34 -11.27 1.72
C PRO A 47 -5.76 -11.09 2.28
N ILE A 48 -6.60 -12.13 2.35
CA ILE A 48 -8.03 -11.98 2.69
C ILE A 48 -8.22 -11.50 4.14
N VAL A 49 -7.57 -12.12 5.11
CA VAL A 49 -7.69 -11.71 6.52
C VAL A 49 -7.16 -10.28 6.74
N PRO A 50 -5.95 -9.93 6.26
CA PRO A 50 -5.45 -8.57 6.26
C PRO A 50 -6.39 -7.56 5.59
N PHE A 51 -6.97 -7.90 4.44
CA PHE A 51 -7.94 -7.06 3.75
C PHE A 51 -9.17 -6.78 4.61
N LEU A 52 -9.75 -7.80 5.24
CA LEU A 52 -10.93 -7.62 6.10
C LEU A 52 -10.60 -6.77 7.33
N LEU A 53 -9.42 -6.93 7.93
CA LEU A 53 -8.96 -6.09 9.04
C LEU A 53 -8.86 -4.63 8.61
N ASN A 54 -8.27 -4.34 7.46
CA ASN A 54 -8.22 -2.98 6.93
C ASN A 54 -9.64 -2.47 6.60
N LEU A 55 -10.50 -3.27 5.99
CA LEU A 55 -11.86 -2.88 5.58
C LEU A 55 -12.75 -2.48 6.77
N PHE A 56 -12.66 -3.19 7.91
CA PHE A 56 -13.51 -2.96 9.07
C PHE A 56 -12.87 -2.09 10.14
N LEU A 57 -11.57 -2.25 10.41
CA LEU A 57 -10.88 -1.54 11.49
C LEU A 57 -10.10 -0.32 10.97
N GLY A 58 -9.40 -0.48 9.85
CA GLY A 58 -8.53 0.56 9.28
C GLY A 58 -7.21 0.76 10.00
N PHE A 59 -6.65 1.96 9.88
CA PHE A 59 -5.37 2.36 10.46
C PHE A 59 -4.19 1.45 10.11
N GLY A 60 -4.26 0.76 8.97
CA GLY A 60 -3.23 -0.16 8.50
C GLY A 60 -3.10 -1.45 9.31
N ILE A 61 -4.07 -1.77 10.18
CA ILE A 61 -4.05 -2.97 11.05
C ILE A 61 -3.87 -4.26 10.24
N GLY A 62 -4.56 -4.36 9.10
CA GLY A 62 -4.40 -5.48 8.18
C GLY A 62 -2.98 -5.63 7.67
N SER A 63 -2.33 -4.51 7.29
CA SER A 63 -0.94 -4.50 6.87
C SER A 63 0.00 -4.97 8.00
N PHE A 64 -0.21 -4.53 9.23
CA PHE A 64 0.55 -5.04 10.37
C PHE A 64 0.34 -6.54 10.61
N ALA A 65 -0.89 -7.03 10.48
CA ALA A 65 -1.23 -8.44 10.70
C ALA A 65 -0.54 -9.39 9.70
N GLN A 66 -0.31 -8.96 8.45
CA GLN A 66 0.47 -9.72 7.45
C GLN A 66 1.98 -9.46 7.48
N GLY A 67 2.48 -8.63 8.41
CA GLY A 67 3.89 -8.28 8.50
C GLY A 67 4.36 -7.16 7.57
N ASP A 68 3.45 -6.45 6.92
CA ASP A 68 3.74 -5.22 6.16
C ASP A 68 3.82 -4.01 7.09
N ILE A 69 4.92 -3.91 7.85
CA ILE A 69 5.14 -2.85 8.84
C ILE A 69 5.21 -1.47 8.19
N LEU A 70 5.84 -1.38 7.02
CA LEU A 70 5.95 -0.14 6.27
C LEU A 70 4.59 0.37 5.80
N GLY A 71 3.85 -0.49 5.12
CA GLY A 71 2.53 -0.15 4.62
C GLY A 71 1.58 0.22 5.76
N GLY A 72 1.59 -0.57 6.85
CA GLY A 72 0.80 -0.27 8.05
C GLY A 72 1.16 1.08 8.67
N SER A 73 2.46 1.38 8.82
CA SER A 73 2.92 2.63 9.42
C SER A 73 2.61 3.86 8.57
N LEU A 74 2.71 3.75 7.25
CA LEU A 74 2.35 4.83 6.32
C LEU A 74 0.86 5.17 6.45
N ILE A 75 0.00 4.15 6.38
CA ILE A 75 -1.45 4.34 6.53
C ILE A 75 -1.77 4.97 7.88
N LEU A 76 -1.27 4.40 8.98
CA LEU A 76 -1.49 4.93 10.32
C LEU A 76 -1.06 6.41 10.43
N GLY A 77 0.10 6.75 9.86
CA GLY A 77 0.61 8.12 9.85
C GLY A 77 -0.27 9.08 9.06
N PHE A 78 -0.72 8.69 7.86
CA PHE A 78 -1.62 9.53 7.07
C PHE A 78 -3.01 9.65 7.69
N ASP A 79 -3.53 8.61 8.33
CA ASP A 79 -4.81 8.67 9.05
C ASP A 79 -4.71 9.62 10.25
N ALA A 80 -3.61 9.57 11.00
CA ALA A 80 -3.36 10.51 12.10
C ALA A 80 -3.30 11.96 11.59
N VAL A 81 -2.63 12.20 10.46
CA VAL A 81 -2.60 13.52 9.81
C VAL A 81 -4.00 13.94 9.34
N GLY A 82 -4.75 13.04 8.70
CA GLY A 82 -6.11 13.30 8.23
C GLY A 82 -7.05 13.71 9.36
N ILE A 83 -7.06 12.96 10.46
CA ILE A 83 -7.82 13.28 11.67
C ILE A 83 -7.35 14.62 12.25
N GLY A 84 -6.04 14.84 12.35
CA GLY A 84 -5.48 16.10 12.83
C GLY A 84 -5.93 17.31 12.02
N LEU A 85 -5.95 17.19 10.69
CA LEU A 85 -6.44 18.23 9.77
C LEU A 85 -7.95 18.46 9.97
N ILE A 86 -8.76 17.41 10.08
CA ILE A 86 -10.21 17.54 10.32
C ILE A 86 -10.47 18.28 11.64
N LEU A 87 -9.83 17.87 12.74
CA LEU A 87 -10.01 18.49 14.05
C LEU A 87 -9.51 19.93 14.07
N THR A 88 -8.36 20.21 13.45
CA THR A 88 -7.81 21.56 13.35
C THR A 88 -8.71 22.46 12.51
N GLY A 89 -9.20 21.98 11.37
CA GLY A 89 -10.13 22.71 10.53
C GLY A 89 -11.43 23.02 11.26
N ALA A 90 -11.99 22.05 11.99
CA ALA A 90 -13.20 22.22 12.80
C ALA A 90 -13.02 23.29 13.88
N TYR A 91 -11.89 23.24 14.59
CA TYR A 91 -11.54 24.25 15.59
C TYR A 91 -11.45 25.67 15.01
N LEU A 92 -10.81 25.82 13.84
CA LEU A 92 -10.70 27.11 13.16
C LEU A 92 -12.05 27.63 12.67
N ASP A 93 -12.92 26.76 12.17
CA ASP A 93 -14.26 27.13 11.69
C ASP A 93 -15.18 27.56 12.85
N ILE A 94 -15.11 26.88 14.00
CA ILE A 94 -15.86 27.25 15.22
C ILE A 94 -15.39 28.63 15.73
N LYS A 95 -14.08 28.87 15.79
CA LYS A 95 -13.54 30.17 16.22
C LYS A 95 -13.92 31.33 15.31
N ALA A 96 -14.09 31.08 14.01
CA ALA A 96 -14.55 32.09 13.06
C ALA A 96 -16.04 32.44 13.26
N LEU A 97 -16.82 31.54 13.89
CA LEU A 97 -18.25 31.70 14.13
C LEU A 97 -18.58 32.68 15.28
N ASP A 98 -17.69 32.81 16.26
CA ASP A 98 -17.84 33.71 17.43
C ASP A 98 -17.87 35.21 17.06
N GLY A 99 -17.52 35.57 15.83
CA GLY A 99 -17.49 36.96 15.35
C GLY A 99 -18.62 37.36 14.39
N ILE A 100 -19.46 36.44 13.91
CA ILE A 100 -20.42 36.72 12.82
C ILE A 100 -21.79 36.08 13.09
N THR A 101 -22.70 36.82 13.72
CA THR A 101 -24.15 36.56 13.61
C THR A 101 -24.65 36.96 12.23
N LYS A 102 -24.48 36.15 11.17
CA LYS A 102 -25.27 36.27 9.92
C LYS A 102 -25.42 34.96 9.13
N LYS A 103 -26.70 34.59 8.95
CA LYS A 103 -27.38 33.75 7.94
C LYS A 103 -26.69 32.50 7.38
N ALA A 104 -27.46 31.40 7.39
CA ALA A 104 -27.16 30.04 6.96
C ALA A 104 -26.86 29.85 5.45
N ALA A 105 -25.89 30.57 4.90
CA ALA A 105 -25.33 30.29 3.58
C ALA A 105 -23.96 29.62 3.74
N PHE A 106 -23.66 28.60 2.92
CA PHE A 106 -22.34 27.95 2.90
C PHE A 106 -21.27 28.96 2.49
N GLN A 107 -20.40 29.35 3.44
CA GLN A 107 -19.25 30.20 3.17
C GLN A 107 -17.97 29.39 3.25
N TRP A 108 -17.11 29.53 2.25
CA TRP A 108 -15.79 28.88 2.23
C TRP A 108 -14.86 29.59 3.22
N THR A 109 -14.39 28.86 4.22
CA THR A 109 -13.44 29.35 5.23
C THR A 109 -12.14 28.56 5.16
N TRP A 110 -11.07 29.10 5.74
CA TRP A 110 -9.82 28.35 5.90
C TRP A 110 -10.03 27.07 6.73
N GLY A 111 -10.87 27.12 7.76
CA GLY A 111 -11.24 25.95 8.57
C GLY A 111 -11.90 24.84 7.75
N LYS A 112 -12.87 25.19 6.88
CA LYS A 112 -13.50 24.24 5.95
C LYS A 112 -12.51 23.68 4.92
N GLY A 113 -11.59 24.50 4.42
CA GLY A 113 -10.54 24.05 3.50
C GLY A 113 -9.59 23.03 4.13
N VAL A 114 -9.14 23.28 5.37
CA VAL A 114 -8.29 22.33 6.13
C VAL A 114 -9.06 21.05 6.47
N MET A 115 -10.33 21.16 6.85
CA MET A 115 -11.21 20.00 7.04
C MET A 115 -11.33 19.16 5.76
N LEU A 116 -11.58 19.80 4.61
CA LEU A 116 -11.68 19.09 3.33
C LEU A 116 -10.38 18.37 2.99
N ALA A 117 -9.22 19.01 3.20
CA ALA A 117 -7.92 18.36 2.99
C ALA A 117 -7.79 17.09 3.84
N GLY A 118 -8.17 17.14 5.13
CA GLY A 118 -8.16 15.97 6.00
C GLY A 118 -9.11 14.86 5.55
N VAL A 119 -10.33 15.21 5.12
CA VAL A 119 -11.30 14.23 4.57
C VAL A 119 -10.76 13.57 3.30
N VAL A 120 -10.15 14.33 2.39
CA VAL A 120 -9.53 13.79 1.18
C VAL A 120 -8.37 12.87 1.52
N THR A 121 -7.52 13.25 2.48
CA THR A 121 -6.44 12.39 2.97
C THR A 121 -6.98 11.06 3.48
N MET A 122 -8.01 11.09 4.33
CA MET A 122 -8.68 9.88 4.87
C MET A 122 -9.32 9.02 3.76
N ALA A 123 -9.89 9.63 2.74
CA ALA A 123 -10.48 8.88 1.63
C ALA A 123 -9.42 8.14 0.80
N VAL A 124 -8.28 8.80 0.56
CA VAL A 124 -7.16 8.21 -0.19
C VAL A 124 -6.51 7.08 0.61
N THR A 125 -6.28 7.27 1.91
CA THR A 125 -5.75 6.19 2.76
C THR A 125 -6.71 5.01 2.77
N ARG A 126 -8.02 5.25 2.86
CA ARG A 126 -9.01 4.18 2.88
C ARG A 126 -9.03 3.32 1.61
N LEU A 127 -8.87 3.94 0.44
CA LEU A 127 -8.74 3.20 -0.82
C LEU A 127 -7.40 2.44 -0.89
N THR A 128 -6.34 3.04 -0.38
CA THR A 128 -5.01 2.41 -0.36
C THR A 128 -5.00 1.17 0.53
N GLU A 129 -5.63 1.24 1.71
CA GLU A 129 -5.76 0.13 2.66
C GLU A 129 -6.45 -1.12 2.09
N ILE A 130 -7.39 -0.93 1.16
CA ILE A 130 -8.08 -2.02 0.49
C ILE A 130 -7.12 -2.80 -0.42
N ILE A 131 -6.25 -2.09 -1.13
CA ILE A 131 -5.40 -2.67 -2.20
C ILE A 131 -4.07 -3.20 -1.64
N LEU A 132 -3.57 -2.56 -0.58
CA LEU A 132 -2.25 -2.79 -0.02
C LEU A 132 -2.01 -4.26 0.43
N PRO A 133 -2.96 -4.94 1.11
CA PRO A 133 -2.86 -6.37 1.42
C PRO A 133 -2.54 -7.27 0.23
N PHE A 134 -3.26 -7.08 -0.88
CA PHE A 134 -3.10 -7.90 -2.07
C PHE A 134 -1.74 -7.67 -2.74
N THR A 135 -1.29 -6.41 -2.77
CA THR A 135 -0.01 -6.05 -3.38
C THR A 135 1.15 -6.62 -2.56
N PHE A 136 1.07 -6.53 -1.23
CA PHE A 136 2.09 -7.09 -0.34
C PHE A 136 2.14 -8.62 -0.43
N ALA A 137 1.00 -9.31 -0.29
CA ALA A 137 0.94 -10.76 -0.36
C ALA A 137 1.45 -11.30 -1.70
N ASN A 138 1.07 -10.66 -2.82
CA ASN A 138 1.56 -11.06 -4.15
C ASN A 138 3.08 -10.87 -4.28
N SER A 139 3.61 -9.73 -3.83
CA SER A 139 5.05 -9.46 -3.85
C SER A 139 5.84 -10.44 -2.98
N TYR A 140 5.35 -10.69 -1.76
CA TYR A 140 5.93 -11.64 -0.82
C TYR A 140 5.92 -13.07 -1.39
N ASN A 141 4.77 -13.55 -1.86
CA ASN A 141 4.63 -14.91 -2.40
C ASN A 141 5.49 -15.12 -3.64
N ARG A 142 5.64 -14.10 -4.49
CA ARG A 142 6.56 -14.15 -5.65
C ARG A 142 8.02 -14.23 -5.23
N LYS A 143 8.44 -13.41 -4.25
CA LYS A 143 9.79 -13.49 -3.69
C LYS A 143 10.05 -14.86 -3.07
N LEU A 144 9.11 -15.37 -2.29
CA LEU A 144 9.18 -16.69 -1.67
C LEU A 144 9.31 -17.81 -2.72
N LYS A 145 8.48 -17.78 -3.77
CA LYS A 145 8.55 -18.73 -4.91
C LYS A 145 9.94 -18.70 -5.56
N ASN A 146 10.46 -17.51 -5.85
CA ASN A 146 11.76 -17.33 -6.49
C ASN A 146 12.92 -17.79 -5.59
N SER A 147 12.87 -17.48 -4.29
CA SER A 147 13.89 -17.87 -3.31
C SER A 147 13.94 -19.39 -3.09
N LEU A 148 12.79 -20.06 -3.13
CA LEU A 148 12.71 -21.51 -2.97
C LEU A 148 12.97 -22.26 -4.30
N ASN A 149 12.95 -21.56 -5.44
CA ASN A 149 12.98 -22.13 -6.78
C ASN A 149 11.92 -23.24 -6.96
N VAL A 150 10.71 -22.99 -6.45
CA VAL A 150 9.59 -23.93 -6.60
C VAL A 150 8.95 -23.69 -7.96
N ALA A 151 9.12 -24.63 -8.87
CA ALA A 151 8.30 -24.74 -10.07
C ALA A 151 6.91 -25.25 -9.65
N LEU A 152 6.07 -24.35 -9.13
CA LEU A 152 4.64 -24.62 -9.02
C LEU A 152 4.14 -24.76 -10.46
N GLY A 153 3.76 -25.98 -10.85
CA GLY A 153 3.13 -26.26 -12.14
C GLY A 153 1.88 -25.38 -12.27
N GLY A 154 2.05 -24.21 -12.87
CA GLY A 154 1.09 -23.15 -12.86
C GLY A 154 1.41 -22.20 -13.99
N PHE A 155 0.38 -21.93 -14.79
CA PHE A 155 0.45 -21.09 -15.98
C PHE A 155 1.00 -19.71 -15.63
N GLU A 156 2.18 -19.37 -16.15
CA GLU A 156 2.67 -18.00 -16.22
C GLU A 156 2.29 -17.45 -17.61
N PRO A 157 1.15 -16.74 -17.75
CA PRO A 157 0.87 -16.01 -18.98
C PRO A 157 1.83 -14.82 -19.05
N SER A 158 2.76 -14.85 -20.00
CA SER A 158 3.53 -13.67 -20.38
C SER A 158 2.79 -12.93 -21.49
N PHE A 159 2.48 -11.65 -21.24
CA PHE A 159 1.98 -10.74 -22.26
C PHE A 159 3.16 -9.98 -22.82
N ASP A 160 3.50 -10.25 -24.08
CA ASP A 160 4.51 -9.48 -24.80
C ASP A 160 3.84 -8.64 -25.89
N VAL A 161 4.30 -7.40 -26.04
CA VAL A 161 3.81 -6.48 -27.08
C VAL A 161 4.87 -6.45 -28.16
N ALA A 162 4.73 -7.36 -29.13
CA ALA A 162 5.61 -7.42 -30.27
C ALA A 162 5.26 -6.29 -31.26
N MET A 163 6.12 -5.27 -31.34
CA MET A 163 5.99 -4.21 -32.33
C MET A 163 6.72 -4.62 -33.62
N GLY A 164 6.07 -5.47 -34.41
CA GLY A 164 6.56 -5.87 -35.73
C GLY A 164 6.48 -4.73 -36.76
N GLN A 165 7.36 -4.79 -37.78
CA GLN A 165 7.50 -3.82 -38.89
C GLN A 165 6.26 -3.61 -39.78
N SER A 166 5.10 -4.14 -39.42
CA SER A 166 3.83 -3.90 -40.09
C SER A 166 2.83 -3.45 -39.03
N SER A 167 2.20 -2.30 -39.25
CA SER A 167 1.47 -1.45 -38.30
C SER A 167 0.24 -2.04 -37.60
N ALA A 168 0.32 -3.26 -37.08
CA ALA A 168 -0.69 -3.90 -36.24
C ALA A 168 -0.10 -4.19 -34.86
N LEU A 169 -0.67 -3.60 -33.81
CA LEU A 169 -0.41 -3.97 -32.43
C LEU A 169 -0.91 -5.41 -32.22
N GLY A 170 0.01 -6.38 -32.27
CA GLY A 170 -0.28 -7.77 -31.94
C GLY A 170 -0.10 -8.00 -30.44
N PHE A 171 -1.14 -8.49 -29.77
CA PHE A 171 -1.00 -9.08 -28.44
C PHE A 171 -0.55 -10.53 -28.63
N GLU A 172 0.67 -10.86 -28.21
CA GLU A 172 1.15 -12.24 -28.27
C GLU A 172 1.05 -12.89 -26.88
N LEU A 173 0.27 -13.96 -26.80
CA LEU A 173 0.17 -14.82 -25.62
C LEU A 173 1.17 -15.96 -25.79
N SER A 174 2.31 -15.87 -25.12
CA SER A 174 3.29 -16.95 -25.08
C SER A 174 3.11 -17.79 -23.83
N PHE A 175 3.13 -19.11 -24.00
CA PHE A 175 2.94 -20.08 -22.92
C PHE A 175 4.26 -20.79 -22.63
N LYS A 176 4.87 -20.47 -21.48
CA LYS A 176 6.04 -21.21 -21.00
C LYS A 176 5.59 -22.40 -20.15
N LYS A 177 5.60 -23.59 -20.75
CA LYS A 177 5.41 -24.85 -20.02
C LYS A 177 6.74 -25.23 -19.34
N SER A 178 6.80 -25.16 -18.01
CA SER A 178 7.92 -25.75 -17.25
C SER A 178 7.59 -27.21 -16.95
N TYR A 179 8.46 -28.13 -17.35
CA TYR A 179 8.47 -29.52 -16.89
C TYR A 179 9.18 -29.62 -15.55
#